data_AF-A0A2P4YD14-F1
#
_entry.id   AF-A0A2P4YD14-F1
#
_cell.length_a   1.000
_cell.length_b   1.000
_cell.length_c   1.000
_cell.angle_alpha   90.00
_cell.angle_beta   90.00
_cell.angle_gamma   90.00
#
_symmetry.space_group_name_H-M   'P 1'
#
loop_
_entity.id
_entity.type
_entity.pdbx_description
1 polymer ?
#
loop_
_entity_poly.entity_id
_entity_poly.type
_entity_poly.pdbx_seq_one_letter_code
_entity_poly.pdbx_strand_id
1 'polypeptide(L)'
;MTKEQTAFWPTYTWNDNPWIIESSGSRLKASKYNSIRPCAVEELQIQRTTVLRYTMIVPTTGKSRLSQTKFRHWTTAILVNAPSIEVGETLQVQRKLSMRHPPDLQQEYEWIFHSEGRIQGHVVGSTESNKMAITMEQQWDGIHWRLVENEKVDQQMTADWDKLRQSQEQDGLVFVAHPWLHRIPWTVPDTIANQHVVKALKRQPFKRYKGLGNKLGSVVKALEDTGSTSSWQSAIMQQTPKQVWAHRKELTEYQTWVAYRVALRQLNLHHEERVRDNSCRKLPSCQGKKETIEHIFWDCECAQVCWQHVISHWTGETWSLQQIKGYQQYCASRTAPGISKTIAAKLQNRYPDDMEEFIMEWKRMWKLLATISITGLWIQRNRAVFNHEVQTLEGGKLEVWEMGLRQLKAVAKREIRKPDTALRGIRLNIYHISSTKRGVIKSDKSPATRESKKEFSAVR
;
A
#
# COMPACT_ATOMS: atom_id res chain seq x y z
N MET A 1 18.44 10.42 -26.27
CA MET A 1 18.69 10.44 -24.81
C MET A 1 19.03 11.85 -24.40
N THR A 2 18.55 12.32 -23.24
CA THR A 2 19.00 13.60 -22.65
C THR A 2 20.37 13.41 -22.00
N LYS A 3 21.10 14.50 -21.69
CA LYS A 3 22.42 14.42 -21.03
C LYS A 3 22.37 13.62 -19.72
N GLU A 4 21.26 13.73 -19.00
CA GLU A 4 20.97 13.02 -17.75
C GLU A 4 20.79 11.52 -17.96
N GLN A 5 20.19 11.11 -19.08
CA GLN A 5 20.07 9.69 -19.45
C GLN A 5 21.44 9.11 -19.81
N THR A 6 22.29 9.85 -20.53
CA THR A 6 23.63 9.40 -20.91
C THR A 6 24.58 9.29 -19.71
N ALA A 7 24.46 10.16 -18.70
CA ALA A 7 25.27 10.10 -17.48
C ALA A 7 24.86 8.98 -16.51
N PHE A 8 23.57 8.63 -16.46
CA PHE A 8 23.05 7.58 -15.57
C PHE A 8 23.21 6.16 -16.14
N TRP A 9 23.26 6.02 -17.48
CA TRP A 9 23.24 4.74 -18.18
C TRP A 9 24.55 4.45 -18.94
N PRO A 10 25.67 4.11 -18.30
CA PRO A 10 26.61 3.29 -19.03
C PRO A 10 25.86 2.02 -19.46
N THR A 11 25.72 1.88 -20.77
CA THR A 11 25.29 0.81 -21.68
C THR A 11 25.15 -0.64 -21.14
N TYR A 12 24.47 -0.89 -20.01
CA TYR A 12 24.29 -2.25 -19.49
C TYR A 12 22.92 -2.84 -19.78
N THR A 13 22.95 -4.05 -20.32
CA THR A 13 21.78 -4.93 -20.42
C THR A 13 21.39 -5.45 -19.04
N TRP A 14 20.11 -5.75 -18.76
CA TRP A 14 19.67 -6.22 -17.43
C TRP A 14 20.43 -7.46 -16.90
N ASN A 15 20.96 -8.30 -17.80
CA ASN A 15 21.77 -9.50 -17.51
C ASN A 15 23.26 -9.22 -17.29
N ASP A 16 23.62 -7.94 -17.22
CA ASP A 16 24.93 -7.44 -16.79
C ASP A 16 24.74 -6.23 -15.85
N ASN A 17 23.55 -6.13 -15.22
CA ASN A 17 23.21 -5.05 -14.33
C ASN A 17 23.49 -5.45 -12.87
N PRO A 18 24.42 -4.77 -12.18
CA PRO A 18 24.72 -5.07 -10.77
C PRO A 18 23.56 -4.83 -9.80
N TRP A 19 22.49 -4.15 -10.20
CA TRP A 19 21.30 -3.91 -9.37
C TRP A 19 20.40 -5.13 -9.23
N ILE A 20 20.54 -6.09 -10.13
CA ILE A 20 19.64 -7.23 -10.24
C ILE A 20 20.46 -8.47 -9.89
N ILE A 21 20.52 -8.76 -8.59
CA ILE A 21 21.20 -9.92 -8.03
C ILE A 21 20.20 -10.98 -7.61
N GLU A 22 20.59 -12.23 -7.75
CA GLU A 22 19.86 -13.36 -7.21
C GLU A 22 19.92 -13.37 -5.68
N SER A 23 19.07 -14.19 -5.04
CA SER A 23 19.12 -14.41 -3.59
C SER A 23 20.48 -14.95 -3.10
N SER A 24 21.30 -15.50 -3.99
CA SER A 24 22.67 -15.95 -3.75
C SER A 24 23.72 -14.83 -3.79
N GLY A 25 23.33 -13.58 -4.11
CA GLY A 25 24.24 -12.45 -4.28
C GLY A 25 24.92 -12.35 -5.65
N SER A 26 24.69 -13.33 -6.54
CA SER A 26 25.26 -13.33 -7.90
C SER A 26 24.42 -12.47 -8.87
N ARG A 27 25.06 -11.80 -9.84
CA ARG A 27 24.37 -11.06 -10.91
C ARG A 27 23.51 -11.98 -11.77
N LEU A 28 22.37 -11.49 -12.25
CA LEU A 28 21.53 -12.24 -13.19
C LEU A 28 22.28 -12.53 -14.49
N LYS A 29 22.34 -13.80 -14.90
CA LYS A 29 22.91 -14.20 -16.20
C LYS A 29 21.83 -14.46 -17.23
N ALA A 30 22.04 -14.00 -18.47
CA ALA A 30 21.10 -14.23 -19.58
C ALA A 30 20.84 -15.72 -19.83
N SER A 31 21.85 -16.57 -19.61
CA SER A 31 21.74 -18.03 -19.75
C SER A 31 20.69 -18.65 -18.83
N LYS A 32 20.47 -18.06 -17.65
CA LYS A 32 19.49 -18.54 -16.66
C LYS A 32 18.09 -17.98 -16.88
N TYR A 33 17.98 -16.90 -17.66
CA TYR A 33 16.72 -16.21 -17.95
C TYR A 33 16.56 -15.95 -19.46
N ASN A 34 16.80 -16.99 -20.26
CA ASN A 34 16.78 -16.98 -21.73
C ASN A 34 15.45 -16.50 -22.38
N SER A 35 14.38 -16.40 -21.59
CA SER A 35 13.05 -15.92 -21.99
C SER A 35 12.90 -14.40 -21.94
N ILE A 36 13.82 -13.69 -21.27
CA ILE A 36 13.88 -12.23 -21.26
C ILE A 36 14.96 -11.83 -22.27
N ARG A 37 14.61 -10.94 -23.20
CA ARG A 37 15.60 -10.44 -24.16
C ARG A 37 16.61 -9.58 -23.39
N PRO A 38 17.92 -9.86 -23.45
CA PRO A 38 18.94 -8.90 -23.05
C PRO A 38 18.64 -7.53 -23.66
N CYS A 39 18.39 -6.53 -22.83
CA CYS A 39 18.00 -5.19 -23.28
C CYS A 39 18.53 -4.16 -22.30
N ALA A 40 18.72 -2.93 -22.77
CA ALA A 40 19.08 -1.83 -21.89
C ALA A 40 17.99 -1.62 -20.83
N VAL A 41 18.39 -1.19 -19.64
CA VAL A 41 17.43 -0.99 -18.53
C VAL A 41 16.41 0.11 -18.85
N GLU A 42 16.75 1.07 -19.72
CA GLU A 42 15.79 2.05 -20.22
C GLU A 42 14.61 1.41 -20.96
N GLU A 43 14.84 0.30 -21.66
CA GLU A 43 13.81 -0.46 -22.38
C GLU A 43 12.85 -1.14 -21.41
N LEU A 44 13.25 -1.29 -20.14
CA LEU A 44 12.39 -1.75 -19.06
C LEU A 44 11.41 -0.68 -18.57
N GLN A 45 11.54 0.59 -18.99
CA GLN A 45 10.62 1.69 -18.64
C GLN A 45 10.18 1.70 -17.16
N ILE A 46 11.13 1.58 -16.23
CA ILE A 46 10.84 1.47 -14.79
C ILE A 46 10.33 2.83 -14.28
N GLN A 47 9.18 2.85 -13.60
CA GLN A 47 8.57 4.05 -13.03
C GLN A 47 8.23 3.89 -11.56
N ARG A 48 8.67 4.84 -10.73
CA ARG A 48 8.33 4.96 -9.32
C ARG A 48 6.90 5.46 -9.12
N THR A 49 6.13 4.69 -8.36
CA THR A 49 4.73 4.99 -8.02
C THR A 49 4.56 5.37 -6.54
N THR A 50 5.44 4.90 -5.66
CA THR A 50 5.55 5.35 -4.25
C THR A 50 7.00 5.24 -3.76
N VAL A 51 7.26 5.56 -2.48
CA VAL A 51 8.58 5.36 -1.85
C VAL A 51 9.11 3.93 -2.05
N LEU A 52 8.23 2.94 -2.14
CA LEU A 52 8.58 1.51 -2.21
C LEU A 52 7.92 0.75 -3.39
N ARG A 53 7.30 1.43 -4.36
CA ARG A 53 6.56 0.74 -5.46
C ARG A 53 6.95 1.21 -6.84
N TYR A 54 7.06 0.27 -7.78
CA TYR A 54 7.51 0.50 -9.15
C TYR A 54 6.62 -0.20 -10.19
N THR A 55 6.69 0.24 -11.44
CA THR A 55 6.09 -0.40 -12.62
C THR A 55 7.12 -0.48 -13.74
N MET A 56 7.05 -1.47 -14.65
CA MET A 56 8.04 -1.67 -15.72
C MET A 56 7.47 -2.46 -16.91
N ILE A 57 8.17 -2.41 -18.04
CA ILE A 57 7.99 -3.22 -19.25
C ILE A 57 9.08 -4.31 -19.27
N VAL A 58 8.73 -5.53 -19.67
CA VAL A 58 9.69 -6.65 -19.77
C VAL A 58 9.71 -7.12 -21.22
N PRO A 59 10.80 -6.89 -21.98
CA PRO A 59 10.93 -7.40 -23.34
C PRO A 59 11.28 -8.89 -23.31
N THR A 60 10.47 -9.71 -23.96
CA THR A 60 10.59 -11.18 -23.96
C THR A 60 11.15 -11.70 -25.29
N THR A 61 11.95 -12.77 -25.23
CA THR A 61 12.39 -13.55 -26.39
C THR A 61 11.42 -14.71 -26.64
N GLY A 62 10.71 -14.68 -27.77
CA GLY A 62 9.82 -15.77 -28.21
C GLY A 62 8.60 -16.02 -27.31
N LYS A 63 7.98 -17.21 -27.47
CA LYS A 63 6.86 -17.67 -26.64
C LYS A 63 7.39 -18.17 -25.29
N SER A 64 7.53 -17.28 -24.32
CA SER A 64 7.91 -17.68 -22.96
C SER A 64 6.81 -18.49 -22.28
N ARG A 65 7.18 -19.56 -21.56
CA ARG A 65 6.28 -20.37 -20.71
C ARG A 65 5.82 -19.64 -19.43
N LEU A 66 6.48 -18.54 -19.08
CA LEU A 66 6.16 -17.73 -17.90
C LEU A 66 5.29 -16.54 -18.30
N SER A 67 4.21 -16.28 -17.56
CA SER A 67 3.32 -15.16 -17.88
C SER A 67 4.05 -13.82 -17.70
N GLN A 68 3.77 -12.83 -18.56
CA GLN A 68 4.32 -11.47 -18.40
C GLN A 68 4.08 -10.90 -17.00
N THR A 69 2.96 -11.28 -16.36
CA THR A 69 2.62 -10.89 -14.99
C THR A 69 3.55 -11.52 -13.95
N LYS A 70 3.97 -12.79 -14.11
CA LYS A 70 4.98 -13.42 -13.24
C LYS A 70 6.34 -12.74 -13.41
N PHE A 71 6.75 -12.45 -14.65
CA PHE A 71 7.98 -11.70 -14.90
C PHE A 71 7.96 -10.31 -14.29
N ARG A 72 6.89 -9.54 -14.49
CA ARG A 72 6.74 -8.20 -13.88
C ARG A 72 6.82 -8.26 -12.36
N HIS A 73 6.16 -9.23 -11.72
CA HIS A 73 6.24 -9.38 -10.26
C HIS A 73 7.64 -9.80 -9.80
N TRP A 74 8.31 -10.70 -10.52
CA TRP A 74 9.64 -11.18 -10.18
C TRP A 74 10.70 -10.07 -10.35
N THR A 75 10.68 -9.36 -11.47
CA THR A 75 11.57 -8.20 -11.68
C THR A 75 11.23 -7.06 -10.73
N THR A 76 9.95 -6.80 -10.40
CA THR A 76 9.59 -5.83 -9.35
C THR A 76 10.08 -6.30 -7.98
N ALA A 77 9.97 -7.58 -7.65
CA ALA A 77 10.47 -8.13 -6.40
C ALA A 77 11.99 -8.01 -6.30
N ILE A 78 12.72 -8.21 -7.41
CA ILE A 78 14.18 -8.00 -7.42
C ILE A 78 14.52 -6.51 -7.39
N LEU A 79 13.78 -5.62 -8.05
CA LEU A 79 14.08 -4.18 -7.96
C LEU A 79 13.67 -3.54 -6.62
N VAL A 80 12.69 -4.13 -5.91
CA VAL A 80 12.19 -3.65 -4.59
C VAL A 80 12.93 -4.31 -3.43
N ASN A 81 13.35 -5.58 -3.57
CA ASN A 81 14.10 -6.34 -2.56
C ASN A 81 15.55 -6.61 -2.94
N ALA A 82 16.04 -6.05 -4.05
CA ALA A 82 17.47 -5.86 -4.20
C ALA A 82 17.89 -5.16 -2.91
N PRO A 83 18.91 -5.69 -2.21
CA PRO A 83 19.45 -4.97 -1.06
C PRO A 83 19.71 -3.52 -1.47
N SER A 84 19.87 -2.63 -0.49
CA SER A 84 20.50 -1.34 -0.73
C SER A 84 21.92 -1.58 -1.25
N ILE A 85 22.01 -1.98 -2.51
CA ILE A 85 23.23 -2.08 -3.29
C ILE A 85 23.62 -0.62 -3.40
N GLU A 86 24.82 -0.31 -2.93
CA GLU A 86 25.45 0.97 -3.18
C GLU A 86 25.67 1.04 -4.68
N VAL A 87 24.64 1.50 -5.37
CA VAL A 87 24.47 1.45 -6.82
C VAL A 87 25.68 2.06 -7.51
N GLY A 88 26.14 3.21 -7.00
CA GLY A 88 27.32 3.88 -7.51
C GLY A 88 28.61 3.09 -7.22
N GLU A 89 28.72 2.46 -6.06
CA GLU A 89 29.87 1.63 -5.67
C GLU A 89 29.97 0.40 -6.60
N THR A 90 28.83 -0.26 -6.82
CA THR A 90 28.77 -1.50 -7.58
C THR A 90 28.93 -1.29 -9.08
N LEU A 91 28.50 -0.12 -9.59
CA LEU A 91 28.73 0.31 -10.97
C LEU A 91 30.09 1.03 -11.16
N GLN A 92 30.86 1.23 -10.08
CA GLN A 92 32.10 2.04 -10.10
C GLN A 92 31.89 3.42 -10.76
N VAL A 93 30.69 4.00 -10.58
CA VAL A 93 30.35 5.31 -11.17
C VAL A 93 31.05 6.39 -10.37
N GLN A 94 31.63 7.36 -11.08
CA GLN A 94 32.25 8.51 -10.44
C GLN A 94 31.27 9.18 -9.47
N ARG A 95 31.79 9.65 -8.34
CA ARG A 95 30.98 10.34 -7.32
C ARG A 95 30.58 11.77 -7.74
N LYS A 96 30.97 12.21 -8.94
CA LYS A 96 30.72 13.55 -9.47
C LYS A 96 29.24 13.73 -9.81
N LEU A 97 28.68 14.87 -9.40
CA LEU A 97 27.29 15.23 -9.52
C LEU A 97 27.14 16.49 -10.37
N SER A 98 25.97 16.66 -10.99
CA SER A 98 25.65 17.86 -11.76
C SER A 98 24.39 18.53 -11.22
N MET A 99 24.50 19.81 -10.89
CA MET A 99 23.36 20.61 -10.44
C MET A 99 22.44 20.90 -11.64
N ARG A 100 21.13 20.80 -11.42
CA ARG A 100 20.12 21.14 -12.42
C ARG A 100 19.80 22.63 -12.29
N HIS A 101 19.93 23.36 -13.40
CA HIS A 101 19.77 24.83 -13.43
C HIS A 101 20.60 25.50 -12.32
N PRO A 102 21.94 25.36 -12.36
CA PRO A 102 22.79 25.97 -11.35
C PRO A 102 22.65 27.50 -11.38
N PRO A 103 22.69 28.17 -10.22
CA PRO A 103 22.86 29.61 -10.21
C PRO A 103 24.24 30.01 -10.73
N ASP A 104 24.38 31.24 -11.19
CA ASP A 104 25.66 31.78 -11.67
C ASP A 104 26.61 32.03 -10.50
N LEU A 105 27.41 31.03 -10.16
CA LEU A 105 28.46 31.09 -9.14
C LEU A 105 29.74 31.73 -9.70
N GLN A 106 30.50 32.41 -8.84
CA GLN A 106 31.79 33.04 -9.18
C GLN A 106 32.89 31.98 -9.33
N GLN A 107 32.86 30.96 -8.48
CA GLN A 107 33.78 29.83 -8.52
C GLN A 107 33.17 28.65 -9.27
N GLU A 108 34.03 27.85 -9.89
CA GLU A 108 33.63 26.55 -10.43
C GLU A 108 33.70 25.49 -9.33
N TYR A 109 32.59 24.77 -9.13
CA TYR A 109 32.48 23.73 -8.10
C TYR A 109 32.37 22.34 -8.71
N GLU A 110 33.21 21.43 -8.23
CA GLU A 110 33.03 20.01 -8.42
C GLU A 110 32.19 19.44 -7.28
N TRP A 111 30.93 19.11 -7.59
CA TRP A 111 30.01 18.49 -6.64
C TRP A 111 30.26 16.98 -6.57
N ILE A 112 30.51 16.48 -5.37
CA ILE A 112 30.85 15.09 -5.09
C ILE A 112 29.89 14.51 -4.06
N PHE A 113 29.43 13.30 -4.31
CA PHE A 113 28.72 12.51 -3.33
C PHE A 113 29.63 12.15 -2.14
N HIS A 114 29.23 12.57 -0.94
CA HIS A 114 29.96 12.28 0.29
C HIS A 114 29.37 11.06 1.00
N SER A 115 28.09 11.13 1.36
CA SER A 115 27.36 10.06 2.07
C SER A 115 25.86 10.18 1.82
N GLU A 116 25.06 9.19 2.24
CA GLU A 116 23.61 9.25 2.05
C GLU A 116 23.02 10.55 2.63
N GLY A 117 22.28 11.28 1.78
CA GLY A 117 21.70 12.57 2.14
C GLY A 117 22.69 13.73 2.26
N ARG A 118 23.97 13.57 1.88
CA ARG A 118 24.99 14.62 1.98
C ARG A 118 25.93 14.68 0.77
N ILE A 119 26.18 15.88 0.28
CA ILE A 119 27.08 16.17 -0.85
C ILE A 119 28.01 17.32 -0.51
N GLN A 120 29.15 17.40 -1.21
CA GLN A 120 30.13 18.48 -1.05
C GLN A 120 30.51 19.08 -2.40
N GLY A 121 30.50 20.40 -2.50
CA GLY A 121 31.02 21.15 -3.64
C GLY A 121 32.41 21.66 -3.34
N HIS A 122 33.43 21.14 -4.02
CA HIS A 122 34.81 21.59 -3.87
C HIS A 122 35.16 22.60 -4.98
N VAL A 123 35.89 23.66 -4.64
CA VAL A 123 36.38 24.60 -5.65
C VAL A 123 37.42 23.90 -6.53
N VAL A 124 37.20 23.93 -7.84
CA VAL A 124 38.11 23.35 -8.84
C VAL A 124 39.47 24.05 -8.76
N GLY A 125 40.56 23.28 -8.63
CA GLY A 125 41.92 23.80 -8.57
C GLY A 125 42.47 24.08 -7.15
N SER A 126 41.71 23.81 -6.10
CA SER A 126 42.20 23.88 -4.71
C SER A 126 43.16 22.72 -4.36
N THR A 127 44.27 22.98 -3.65
CA THR A 127 45.22 21.95 -3.18
C THR A 127 44.71 21.22 -1.93
N GLU A 128 45.12 19.96 -1.72
CA GLU A 128 44.63 19.12 -0.61
C GLU A 128 44.81 19.71 0.79
N SER A 129 45.78 20.61 0.97
CA SER A 129 46.05 21.32 2.22
C SER A 129 45.01 22.39 2.58
N ASN A 130 44.10 22.77 1.66
CA ASN A 130 43.11 23.82 1.86
C ASN A 130 41.78 23.51 1.13
N LYS A 131 41.22 22.31 1.35
CA LYS A 131 39.94 21.87 0.74
C LYS A 131 38.77 22.69 1.30
N MET A 132 38.54 23.85 0.70
CA MET A 132 37.32 24.61 0.92
C MET A 132 36.15 23.90 0.23
N ALA A 133 35.08 23.64 0.96
CA ALA A 133 33.94 22.89 0.47
C ALA A 133 32.61 23.50 0.96
N ILE A 134 31.58 23.43 0.12
CA ILE A 134 30.20 23.70 0.51
C ILE A 134 29.50 22.37 0.74
N THR A 135 29.04 22.10 1.95
CA THR A 135 28.20 20.92 2.20
C THR A 135 26.71 21.24 2.05
N MET A 136 25.99 20.30 1.42
CA MET A 136 24.54 20.32 1.35
C MET A 136 23.93 19.01 1.86
N GLU A 137 22.73 19.12 2.43
CA GLU A 137 21.91 18.01 2.89
C GLU A 137 20.64 17.85 2.06
N GLN A 138 20.24 16.60 1.85
CA GLN A 138 19.01 16.29 1.15
C GLN A 138 17.79 16.58 2.04
N GLN A 139 16.78 17.24 1.48
CA GLN A 139 15.52 17.49 2.15
C GLN A 139 14.64 16.23 2.21
N TRP A 140 13.60 16.25 3.04
CA TRP A 140 12.69 15.13 3.28
C TRP A 140 11.95 14.63 2.03
N ASP A 141 11.84 15.46 0.99
CA ASP A 141 11.23 15.05 -0.28
C ASP A 141 12.16 14.23 -1.18
N GLY A 142 13.45 14.12 -0.82
CA GLY A 142 14.45 13.31 -1.51
C GLY A 142 14.92 13.87 -2.85
N ILE A 143 14.55 15.12 -3.19
CA ILE A 143 14.88 15.77 -4.47
C ILE A 143 15.59 17.11 -4.23
N HIS A 144 15.06 17.93 -3.32
CA HIS A 144 15.66 19.22 -3.03
C HIS A 144 16.81 19.09 -2.03
N TRP A 145 17.74 20.02 -2.14
CA TRP A 145 18.92 20.11 -1.29
C TRP A 145 18.90 21.42 -0.51
N ARG A 146 19.58 21.43 0.63
CA ARG A 146 19.75 22.63 1.47
C ARG A 146 21.20 22.77 1.90
N LEU A 147 21.67 24.00 2.04
CA LEU A 147 22.96 24.32 2.62
C LEU A 147 23.03 23.91 4.10
N VAL A 148 24.20 23.48 4.55
CA VAL A 148 24.49 23.24 5.98
C VAL A 148 25.02 24.52 6.61
N GLU A 149 24.30 25.08 7.58
CA GLU A 149 24.57 26.42 8.14
C GLU A 149 25.77 26.48 9.11
N ASN A 150 26.30 25.33 9.55
CA ASN A 150 27.32 25.25 10.60
C ASN A 150 28.76 25.13 10.07
N GLU A 151 28.98 25.24 8.76
CA GLU A 151 30.33 25.25 8.19
C GLU A 151 30.87 26.68 8.14
N LYS A 152 32.09 26.88 8.66
CA LYS A 152 32.81 28.15 8.46
C LYS A 152 33.07 28.32 6.97
N VAL A 153 32.24 29.11 6.30
CA VAL A 153 32.43 29.45 4.89
C VAL A 153 33.62 30.40 4.79
N ASP A 154 34.58 30.07 3.94
CA ASP A 154 35.71 30.96 3.68
C ASP A 154 35.21 32.31 3.12
N GLN A 155 35.92 33.40 3.41
CA GLN A 155 35.61 34.73 2.86
C GLN A 155 35.52 34.69 1.33
N GLN A 156 36.33 33.85 0.68
CA GLN A 156 36.33 33.69 -0.79
C GLN A 156 35.07 33.00 -1.34
N MET A 157 34.30 32.30 -0.50
CA MET A 157 33.10 31.54 -0.91
C MET A 157 31.80 32.17 -0.41
N THR A 158 31.88 33.28 0.31
CA THR A 158 30.72 33.93 0.94
C THR A 158 29.70 34.38 -0.11
N ALA A 159 30.15 34.99 -1.21
CA ALA A 159 29.27 35.46 -2.28
C ALA A 159 28.52 34.32 -2.98
N ASP A 160 29.18 33.18 -3.21
CA ASP A 160 28.57 32.01 -3.83
C ASP A 160 27.63 31.27 -2.88
N TRP A 161 27.98 31.25 -1.59
CA TRP A 161 27.11 30.71 -0.55
C TRP A 161 25.81 31.52 -0.42
N ASP A 162 25.88 32.85 -0.46
CA ASP A 162 24.70 33.72 -0.44
C ASP A 162 23.81 33.51 -1.68
N LYS A 163 24.42 33.36 -2.87
CA LYS A 163 23.67 33.03 -4.10
C LYS A 163 22.98 31.66 -4.02
N LEU A 164 23.66 30.66 -3.48
CA LEU A 164 23.07 29.33 -3.25
C LEU A 164 21.93 29.40 -2.24
N ARG A 165 22.07 30.21 -1.18
CA ARG A 165 21.03 30.40 -0.16
C ARG A 165 19.80 31.09 -0.75
N GLN A 166 20.00 32.15 -1.52
CA GLN A 166 18.90 32.82 -2.24
C GLN A 166 18.20 31.85 -3.20
N SER A 167 18.97 31.08 -3.97
CA SER A 167 18.42 30.10 -4.92
C SER A 167 17.65 28.98 -4.21
N GLN A 168 18.12 28.53 -3.04
CA GLN A 168 17.41 27.56 -2.21
C GLN A 168 16.02 28.04 -1.80
N GLU A 169 15.88 29.32 -1.46
CA GLU A 169 14.61 29.91 -1.01
C GLU A 169 13.66 30.22 -2.18
N GLN A 170 14.19 30.73 -3.29
CA GLN A 170 13.39 31.20 -4.42
C GLN A 170 13.02 30.07 -5.40
N ASP A 171 13.99 29.24 -5.75
CA ASP A 171 13.87 28.27 -6.84
C ASP A 171 14.12 26.83 -6.43
N GLY A 172 14.70 26.60 -5.26
CA GLY A 172 15.12 25.28 -4.80
C GLY A 172 16.37 24.77 -5.51
N LEU A 173 17.24 24.10 -4.75
CA LEU A 173 18.45 23.46 -5.27
C LEU A 173 18.15 22.01 -5.60
N VAL A 174 18.46 21.59 -6.83
CA VAL A 174 18.20 20.24 -7.33
C VAL A 174 19.43 19.74 -8.08
N PHE A 175 19.78 18.47 -7.86
CA PHE A 175 20.77 17.78 -8.67
C PHE A 175 20.08 16.89 -9.70
N VAL A 176 20.73 16.69 -10.83
CA VAL A 176 20.31 15.71 -11.82
C VAL A 176 20.23 14.32 -11.18
N ALA A 177 19.29 13.49 -11.67
CA ALA A 177 19.20 12.10 -11.26
C ALA A 177 20.57 11.39 -11.38
N HIS A 178 21.16 10.98 -10.26
CA HIS A 178 22.47 10.36 -10.19
C HIS A 178 22.43 9.03 -9.41
N PRO A 179 23.16 7.98 -9.83
CA PRO A 179 23.14 6.67 -9.15
C PRO A 179 23.51 6.71 -7.65
N TRP A 180 24.34 7.67 -7.23
CA TRP A 180 24.68 7.90 -5.81
C TRP A 180 23.62 8.69 -5.02
N LEU A 181 22.79 9.51 -5.68
CA LEU A 181 21.81 10.38 -5.01
C LEU A 181 20.41 9.77 -4.98
N HIS A 182 20.04 9.18 -6.10
CA HIS A 182 18.70 8.73 -6.36
C HIS A 182 18.79 7.26 -6.71
N ARG A 183 18.20 6.44 -5.85
CA ARG A 183 18.13 5.00 -6.05
C ARG A 183 17.41 4.61 -7.35
N ILE A 184 16.81 5.55 -8.10
CA ILE A 184 16.08 5.32 -9.36
C ILE A 184 16.16 6.60 -10.24
N PRO A 185 16.28 6.45 -11.56
CA PRO A 185 16.28 7.58 -12.48
C PRO A 185 14.93 8.31 -12.49
N TRP A 186 14.99 9.62 -12.60
CA TRP A 186 13.83 10.47 -12.85
C TRP A 186 14.21 11.57 -13.84
N THR A 187 13.24 12.05 -14.61
CA THR A 187 13.44 13.13 -15.57
C THR A 187 12.23 14.05 -15.57
N VAL A 188 12.46 15.34 -15.74
CA VAL A 188 11.45 16.35 -16.02
C VAL A 188 11.94 17.19 -17.20
N PRO A 189 11.05 17.76 -18.03
CA PRO A 189 11.47 18.68 -19.07
C PRO A 189 12.28 19.85 -18.50
N ASP A 190 13.29 20.33 -19.22
CA ASP A 190 14.10 21.49 -18.82
C ASP A 190 13.27 22.76 -18.61
N THR A 191 12.10 22.86 -19.25
CA THR A 191 11.15 23.97 -19.01
C THR A 191 10.57 24.00 -17.59
N ILE A 192 10.77 22.96 -16.77
CA ILE A 192 10.29 22.90 -15.39
C ILE A 192 11.31 23.56 -14.46
N ALA A 193 10.92 24.61 -13.75
CA ALA A 193 11.74 25.21 -12.69
C ALA A 193 11.98 24.23 -11.53
N ASN A 194 13.12 24.36 -10.83
CA ASN A 194 13.55 23.44 -9.77
C ASN A 194 12.48 23.27 -8.68
N GLN A 195 11.88 24.36 -8.20
CA GLN A 195 10.83 24.40 -7.19
C GLN A 195 9.57 23.61 -7.57
N HIS A 196 9.40 23.29 -8.85
CA HIS A 196 8.26 22.56 -9.38
C HIS A 196 8.58 21.11 -9.77
N VAL A 197 9.83 20.66 -9.63
CA VAL A 197 10.26 19.31 -10.02
C VAL A 197 9.43 18.24 -9.31
N VAL A 198 9.29 18.32 -7.97
CA VAL A 198 8.48 17.35 -7.20
C VAL A 198 7.03 17.32 -7.66
N LYS A 199 6.44 18.49 -7.94
CA LYS A 199 5.06 18.60 -8.44
C LYS A 199 4.91 18.03 -9.85
N ALA A 200 5.89 18.26 -10.72
CA ALA A 200 5.92 17.72 -12.07
C ALA A 200 6.04 16.20 -12.05
N LEU A 201 6.97 15.65 -11.27
CA LEU A 201 7.17 14.21 -11.08
C LEU A 201 5.88 13.54 -10.57
N LYS A 202 5.20 14.14 -9.57
CA LYS A 202 3.90 13.62 -9.06
C LYS A 202 2.79 13.62 -10.12
N ARG A 203 2.83 14.54 -11.08
CA ARG A 203 1.82 14.68 -12.15
C ARG A 203 2.07 13.79 -13.36
N GLN A 204 3.30 13.36 -13.59
CA GLN A 204 3.65 12.52 -14.75
C GLN A 204 2.82 11.23 -14.84
N PRO A 205 2.62 10.46 -13.74
CA PRO A 205 1.74 9.29 -13.78
C PRO A 205 0.33 9.67 -14.22
N PHE A 206 -0.26 10.72 -13.63
CA PHE A 206 -1.62 11.15 -13.94
C PHE A 206 -1.79 11.59 -15.40
N LYS A 207 -0.83 12.37 -15.96
CA LYS A 207 -0.85 12.76 -17.38
C LYS A 207 -0.76 11.55 -18.30
N ARG A 208 0.09 10.57 -17.96
CA ARG A 208 0.20 9.31 -18.70
C ARG A 208 -1.13 8.55 -18.70
N TYR A 209 -1.82 8.48 -17.56
CA TYR A 209 -3.13 7.81 -17.46
C TYR A 209 -4.28 8.59 -18.11
N LYS A 210 -4.25 9.92 -18.11
CA LYS A 210 -5.25 10.75 -18.80
C LYS A 210 -5.18 10.56 -20.33
N GLY A 211 -3.98 10.37 -20.88
CA GLY A 211 -3.80 10.01 -22.30
C GLY A 211 -4.20 8.57 -22.66
N LEU A 212 -4.49 7.72 -21.67
CA LEU A 212 -4.96 6.34 -21.85
C LEU A 212 -6.49 6.23 -21.83
N GLY A 213 -7.24 7.34 -21.93
CA GLY A 213 -8.72 7.35 -21.89
C GLY A 213 -9.37 6.30 -22.81
N ASN A 214 -8.84 6.12 -24.03
CA ASN A 214 -9.33 5.11 -24.99
C ASN A 214 -9.09 3.66 -24.53
N LYS A 215 -8.13 3.41 -23.63
CA LYS A 215 -7.84 2.08 -23.04
C LYS A 215 -8.59 1.81 -21.74
N LEU A 216 -9.20 2.83 -21.12
CA LEU A 216 -10.02 2.66 -19.91
C LEU A 216 -11.46 2.26 -20.25
N GLY A 217 -11.97 2.61 -21.44
CA GLY A 217 -13.33 2.27 -21.87
C GLY A 217 -13.63 0.77 -21.80
N SER A 218 -12.69 -0.09 -22.19
CA SER A 218 -12.85 -1.55 -22.10
C SER A 218 -12.89 -2.06 -20.65
N VAL A 219 -12.13 -1.42 -19.74
CA VAL A 219 -12.13 -1.76 -18.32
C VAL A 219 -13.44 -1.32 -17.67
N VAL A 220 -13.91 -0.11 -17.97
CA VAL A 220 -15.19 0.41 -17.48
C VAL A 220 -16.33 -0.47 -17.98
N LYS A 221 -16.37 -0.78 -19.28
CA LYS A 221 -17.37 -1.69 -19.86
C LYS A 221 -17.35 -3.07 -19.20
N ALA A 222 -16.17 -3.67 -19.00
CA ALA A 222 -16.08 -4.96 -18.31
C ALA A 222 -16.58 -4.92 -16.85
N LEU A 223 -16.39 -3.79 -16.15
CA LEU A 223 -16.95 -3.58 -14.82
C LEU A 223 -18.47 -3.40 -14.86
N GLU A 224 -19.00 -2.66 -15.82
CA GLU A 224 -20.44 -2.49 -16.04
C GLU A 224 -21.12 -3.82 -16.40
N ASP A 225 -20.55 -4.58 -17.34
CA ASP A 225 -21.02 -5.91 -17.74
C ASP A 225 -21.04 -6.85 -16.52
N THR A 226 -20.00 -6.81 -15.69
CA THR A 226 -19.99 -7.60 -14.45
C THR A 226 -21.00 -7.07 -13.42
N GLY A 227 -21.15 -5.76 -13.29
CA GLY A 227 -22.13 -5.12 -12.43
C GLY A 227 -23.57 -5.50 -12.80
N SER A 228 -23.83 -5.81 -14.08
CA SER A 228 -25.15 -6.27 -14.54
C SER A 228 -25.48 -7.70 -14.09
N THR A 229 -24.46 -8.53 -13.83
CA THR A 229 -24.62 -9.96 -13.49
C THR A 229 -24.33 -10.28 -12.03
N SER A 230 -23.62 -9.42 -11.31
CA SER A 230 -23.18 -9.64 -9.93
C SER A 230 -23.74 -8.56 -9.01
N SER A 231 -24.67 -8.93 -8.14
CA SER A 231 -25.27 -8.04 -7.13
C SER A 231 -24.21 -7.44 -6.19
N TRP A 232 -23.20 -8.24 -5.84
CA TRP A 232 -22.05 -7.79 -5.04
C TRP A 232 -21.25 -6.70 -5.78
N GLN A 233 -20.93 -6.94 -7.06
CA GLN A 233 -20.18 -5.99 -7.88
C GLN A 233 -20.97 -4.69 -8.10
N SER A 234 -22.24 -4.81 -8.46
CA SER A 234 -23.18 -3.69 -8.64
C SER A 234 -23.20 -2.79 -7.40
N ALA A 235 -23.37 -3.39 -6.22
CA ALA A 235 -23.41 -2.68 -4.96
C ALA A 235 -22.08 -1.97 -4.63
N ILE A 236 -20.93 -2.58 -4.92
CA ILE A 236 -19.64 -1.90 -4.69
C ILE A 236 -19.49 -0.68 -5.62
N MET A 237 -19.91 -0.81 -6.88
CA MET A 237 -19.81 0.24 -7.89
C MET A 237 -20.68 1.47 -7.60
N GLN A 238 -21.65 1.39 -6.68
CA GLN A 238 -22.40 2.54 -6.18
C GLN A 238 -21.53 3.54 -5.41
N GLN A 239 -20.33 3.15 -4.97
CA GLN A 239 -19.40 4.04 -4.28
C GLN A 239 -18.57 4.86 -5.26
N THR A 240 -18.52 6.18 -5.03
CA THR A 240 -17.58 7.07 -5.73
C THR A 240 -16.13 6.75 -5.37
N PRO A 241 -15.15 7.06 -6.24
CA PRO A 241 -13.73 6.89 -5.91
C PRO A 241 -13.33 7.59 -4.60
N LYS A 242 -13.87 8.78 -4.34
CA LYS A 242 -13.62 9.51 -3.08
C LYS A 242 -14.12 8.73 -1.87
N GLN A 243 -15.29 8.10 -1.95
CA GLN A 243 -15.82 7.26 -0.87
C GLN A 243 -14.99 5.98 -0.68
N VAL A 244 -14.53 5.37 -1.78
CA VAL A 244 -13.71 4.17 -1.77
C VAL A 244 -12.36 4.43 -1.06
N TRP A 245 -11.70 5.52 -1.43
CA TRP A 245 -10.40 5.94 -0.90
C TRP A 245 -10.45 6.67 0.44
N ALA A 246 -11.64 6.95 0.97
CA ALA A 246 -11.79 7.67 2.23
C ALA A 246 -11.38 6.81 3.43
N HIS A 247 -10.08 6.79 3.74
CA HIS A 247 -9.53 6.11 4.91
C HIS A 247 -9.72 6.93 6.21
N ARG A 248 -9.89 8.26 6.11
CA ARG A 248 -10.19 9.21 7.23
C ARG A 248 -9.27 9.10 8.44
N LYS A 249 -8.03 8.61 8.24
CA LYS A 249 -7.12 8.16 9.31
C LYS A 249 -7.69 7.04 10.19
N GLU A 250 -8.88 6.53 9.93
CA GLU A 250 -9.58 5.47 10.68
C GLU A 250 -9.27 4.08 10.14
N LEU A 251 -8.82 3.98 8.89
CA LEU A 251 -8.42 2.76 8.21
C LEU A 251 -6.96 2.89 7.76
N THR A 252 -6.29 1.75 7.65
CA THR A 252 -4.95 1.67 7.07
C THR A 252 -4.99 1.85 5.55
N GLU A 253 -3.86 2.23 4.97
CA GLU A 253 -3.72 2.28 3.51
C GLU A 253 -3.98 0.92 2.87
N TYR A 254 -3.56 -0.17 3.51
CA TYR A 254 -3.80 -1.53 3.03
C TYR A 254 -5.29 -1.88 2.99
N GLN A 255 -6.04 -1.60 4.06
CA GLN A 255 -7.49 -1.86 4.11
C GLN A 255 -8.24 -1.11 2.99
N THR A 256 -7.87 0.16 2.79
CA THR A 256 -8.46 1.01 1.74
C THR A 256 -8.08 0.51 0.35
N TRP A 257 -6.82 0.10 0.18
CA TRP A 257 -6.30 -0.48 -1.05
C TRP A 257 -7.03 -1.79 -1.42
N VAL A 258 -7.27 -2.69 -0.46
CA VAL A 258 -8.02 -3.93 -0.71
C VAL A 258 -9.43 -3.58 -1.18
N ALA A 259 -10.16 -2.74 -0.45
CA ALA A 259 -11.53 -2.35 -0.83
C ALA A 259 -11.58 -1.74 -2.25
N TYR A 260 -10.61 -0.89 -2.60
CA TYR A 260 -10.47 -0.35 -3.95
C TYR A 260 -10.23 -1.42 -5.00
N ARG A 261 -9.35 -2.38 -4.72
CA ARG A 261 -9.06 -3.48 -5.66
C ARG A 261 -10.23 -4.44 -5.82
N VAL A 262 -11.03 -4.66 -4.77
CA VAL A 262 -12.29 -5.40 -4.89
C VAL A 262 -13.24 -4.65 -5.82
N ALA A 263 -13.41 -3.33 -5.63
CA ALA A 263 -14.30 -2.51 -6.46
C ALA A 263 -13.95 -2.56 -7.95
N LEU A 264 -12.65 -2.58 -8.27
CA LEU A 264 -12.19 -2.68 -9.65
C LEU A 264 -11.95 -4.11 -10.13
N ARG A 265 -12.27 -5.13 -9.33
CA ARG A 265 -11.96 -6.55 -9.64
C ARG A 265 -10.49 -6.80 -9.99
N GLN A 266 -9.59 -6.04 -9.37
CA GLN A 266 -8.15 -6.05 -9.61
C GLN A 266 -7.36 -6.83 -8.55
N LEU A 267 -8.04 -7.53 -7.64
CA LEU A 267 -7.35 -8.45 -6.75
C LEU A 267 -6.86 -9.66 -7.54
N ASN A 268 -5.57 -9.95 -7.40
CA ASN A 268 -4.95 -11.05 -8.12
C ASN A 268 -5.23 -12.37 -7.41
N LEU A 269 -6.09 -13.19 -8.00
CA LEU A 269 -6.41 -14.52 -7.48
C LEU A 269 -5.36 -15.59 -7.84
N HIS A 270 -4.26 -15.23 -8.50
CA HIS A 270 -3.24 -16.17 -8.91
C HIS A 270 -2.57 -16.91 -7.73
N HIS A 271 -2.38 -18.21 -7.92
CA HIS A 271 -1.42 -19.07 -7.23
C HIS A 271 -1.02 -20.18 -8.21
N GLU A 272 0.09 -20.86 -7.96
CA GLU A 272 0.71 -21.80 -8.91
C GLU A 272 -0.25 -22.91 -9.36
N GLU A 273 -0.93 -23.52 -8.40
CA GLU A 273 -1.82 -24.65 -8.66
C GLU A 273 -3.18 -24.26 -9.27
N ARG A 274 -3.49 -22.96 -9.37
CA ARG A 274 -4.78 -22.46 -9.87
C ARG A 274 -5.10 -22.93 -11.30
N VAL A 275 -4.06 -23.14 -12.11
CA VAL A 275 -4.21 -23.60 -13.49
C VAL A 275 -4.78 -25.02 -13.54
N ARG A 276 -4.46 -25.85 -12.54
CA ARG A 276 -4.97 -27.22 -12.41
C ARG A 276 -6.31 -27.23 -11.67
N ASP A 277 -6.41 -26.45 -10.61
CA ASP A 277 -7.62 -26.33 -9.82
C ASP A 277 -7.84 -24.88 -9.37
N ASN A 278 -8.88 -24.27 -9.94
CA ASN A 278 -9.28 -22.91 -9.61
C ASN A 278 -10.35 -22.85 -8.50
N SER A 279 -10.53 -23.94 -7.76
CA SER A 279 -11.45 -24.00 -6.63
C SER A 279 -10.95 -23.20 -5.43
N CYS A 280 -11.90 -22.76 -4.60
CA CYS A 280 -11.60 -22.06 -3.36
C CYS A 280 -11.02 -23.03 -2.33
N ARG A 281 -9.85 -22.67 -1.79
CA ARG A 281 -9.09 -23.48 -0.83
C ARG A 281 -9.33 -23.09 0.62
N LYS A 282 -10.22 -22.13 0.85
CA LYS A 282 -10.41 -21.54 2.17
C LYS A 282 -11.01 -22.55 3.15
N LEU A 283 -11.91 -23.41 2.70
CA LEU A 283 -12.53 -24.47 3.50
C LEU A 283 -12.57 -25.77 2.71
N PRO A 284 -12.57 -26.94 3.37
CA PRO A 284 -12.86 -28.21 2.70
C PRO A 284 -14.20 -28.21 1.96
N SER A 285 -15.24 -27.56 2.52
CA SER A 285 -16.57 -27.42 1.89
C SER A 285 -16.60 -26.54 0.63
N CYS A 286 -15.48 -25.89 0.30
CA CYS A 286 -15.31 -25.08 -0.90
C CYS A 286 -14.66 -25.84 -2.07
N GLN A 287 -14.26 -27.10 -1.86
CA GLN A 287 -13.69 -27.93 -2.93
C GLN A 287 -14.64 -28.02 -4.12
N GLY A 288 -14.10 -27.83 -5.33
CA GLY A 288 -14.87 -27.80 -6.58
C GLY A 288 -15.64 -26.50 -6.85
N LYS A 289 -15.75 -25.56 -5.88
CA LYS A 289 -16.37 -24.24 -6.12
C LYS A 289 -15.33 -23.28 -6.66
N LYS A 290 -15.53 -22.79 -7.88
CA LYS A 290 -14.65 -21.82 -8.53
C LYS A 290 -14.42 -20.59 -7.64
N GLU A 291 -13.16 -20.27 -7.39
CA GLU A 291 -12.77 -19.11 -6.60
C GLU A 291 -12.92 -17.83 -7.42
N THR A 292 -13.93 -17.03 -7.11
CA THR A 292 -14.17 -15.69 -7.67
C THR A 292 -14.07 -14.62 -6.57
N ILE A 293 -14.08 -13.35 -6.96
CA ILE A 293 -14.16 -12.23 -6.00
C ILE A 293 -15.45 -12.34 -5.19
N GLU A 294 -16.58 -12.58 -5.85
CA GLU A 294 -17.88 -12.81 -5.23
C GLU A 294 -17.84 -13.96 -4.24
N HIS A 295 -17.19 -15.06 -4.62
CA HIS A 295 -17.07 -16.21 -3.74
C HIS A 295 -16.29 -15.86 -2.47
N ILE A 296 -15.10 -15.23 -2.61
CA ILE A 296 -14.25 -14.90 -1.45
C ILE A 296 -14.96 -13.97 -0.46
N PHE A 297 -15.72 -12.99 -0.97
CA PHE A 297 -16.29 -11.94 -0.13
C PHE A 297 -17.76 -12.17 0.25
N TRP A 298 -18.47 -13.08 -0.42
CA TRP A 298 -19.88 -13.31 -0.17
C TRP A 298 -20.31 -14.78 -0.23
N ASP A 299 -20.07 -15.50 -1.33
CA ASP A 299 -20.67 -16.84 -1.51
C ASP A 299 -20.01 -17.94 -0.69
N CYS A 300 -18.75 -17.74 -0.29
CA CYS A 300 -18.03 -18.67 0.57
C CYS A 300 -18.73 -18.74 1.94
N GLU A 301 -18.92 -19.95 2.45
CA GLU A 301 -19.56 -20.19 3.75
C GLU A 301 -18.84 -19.46 4.89
N CYS A 302 -17.50 -19.41 4.86
CA CYS A 302 -16.71 -18.61 5.80
C CYS A 302 -17.07 -17.12 5.71
N ALA A 303 -17.25 -16.58 4.51
CA ALA A 303 -17.67 -15.19 4.31
C ALA A 303 -19.09 -14.95 4.83
N GLN A 304 -20.02 -15.85 4.54
CA GLN A 304 -21.41 -15.75 5.00
C GLN A 304 -21.50 -15.75 6.52
N VAL A 305 -20.78 -16.64 7.21
CA VAL A 305 -20.75 -16.69 8.68
C VAL A 305 -20.11 -15.43 9.27
N CYS A 306 -19.04 -14.90 8.66
CA CYS A 306 -18.45 -13.62 9.06
C CYS A 306 -19.48 -12.46 8.95
N TRP A 307 -20.17 -12.37 7.81
CA TRP A 307 -21.18 -11.32 7.59
C TRP A 307 -22.39 -11.50 8.48
N GLN A 308 -22.88 -12.72 8.68
CA GLN A 308 -23.97 -13.04 9.60
C GLN A 308 -23.67 -12.51 10.99
N HIS A 309 -22.44 -12.69 11.47
CA HIS A 309 -22.02 -12.19 12.77
C HIS A 309 -22.06 -10.66 12.84
N VAL A 310 -21.50 -9.98 11.84
CA VAL A 310 -21.52 -8.51 11.76
C VAL A 310 -22.94 -7.95 11.66
N ILE A 311 -23.79 -8.56 10.82
CA ILE A 311 -25.20 -8.16 10.62
C ILE A 311 -26.02 -8.40 11.89
N SER A 312 -25.85 -9.56 12.54
CA SER A 312 -26.57 -9.88 13.77
C SER A 312 -26.21 -8.90 14.88
N HIS A 313 -24.95 -8.49 14.94
CA HIS A 313 -24.52 -7.50 15.90
C HIS A 313 -25.00 -6.08 15.55
N TRP A 314 -24.99 -5.72 14.26
CA TRP A 314 -25.53 -4.44 13.75
C TRP A 314 -27.00 -4.25 14.07
N THR A 315 -27.81 -5.27 13.83
CA THR A 315 -29.28 -5.27 14.01
C THR A 315 -29.71 -5.60 15.43
N GLY A 316 -28.83 -6.21 16.22
CA GLY A 316 -29.16 -6.72 17.55
C GLY A 316 -30.05 -7.96 17.55
N GLU A 317 -30.21 -8.62 16.39
CA GLU A 317 -31.07 -9.78 16.14
C GLU A 317 -30.24 -10.96 15.62
N THR A 318 -30.76 -12.18 15.72
CA THR A 318 -30.07 -13.36 15.16
C THR A 318 -30.64 -13.64 13.78
N TRP A 319 -29.77 -13.72 12.77
CA TRP A 319 -30.16 -13.96 11.37
C TRP A 319 -29.68 -15.32 10.91
N SER A 320 -30.45 -16.01 10.06
CA SER A 320 -30.00 -17.21 9.34
C SER A 320 -29.20 -16.83 8.08
N LEU A 321 -28.42 -17.78 7.54
CA LEU A 321 -27.63 -17.55 6.33
C LEU A 321 -28.49 -17.22 5.10
N GLN A 322 -29.74 -17.69 5.05
CA GLN A 322 -30.65 -17.36 3.96
C GLN A 322 -31.15 -15.90 4.06
N GLN A 323 -31.40 -15.42 5.28
CA GLN A 323 -31.94 -14.08 5.50
C GLN A 323 -30.90 -12.98 5.30
N ILE A 324 -29.61 -13.24 5.55
CA ILE A 324 -28.55 -12.24 5.35
C ILE A 324 -28.39 -11.82 3.88
N LYS A 325 -28.97 -12.55 2.91
CA LYS A 325 -29.00 -12.18 1.50
C LYS A 325 -29.54 -10.76 1.26
N GLY A 326 -30.55 -10.34 2.04
CA GLY A 326 -31.08 -8.98 1.98
C GLY A 326 -30.08 -7.88 2.39
N TYR A 327 -28.95 -8.25 3.02
CA TYR A 327 -27.92 -7.32 3.46
C TYR A 327 -26.72 -7.23 2.52
N GLN A 328 -26.66 -8.03 1.45
CA GLN A 328 -25.50 -8.12 0.56
C GLN A 328 -25.07 -6.76 0.03
N GLN A 329 -26.03 -5.94 -0.42
CA GLN A 329 -25.74 -4.60 -0.95
C GLN A 329 -25.08 -3.69 0.10
N TYR A 330 -25.51 -3.75 1.35
CA TYR A 330 -24.95 -2.93 2.44
C TYR A 330 -23.53 -3.37 2.82
N CYS A 331 -23.26 -4.68 2.81
CA CYS A 331 -21.94 -5.24 3.04
C CYS A 331 -20.96 -4.82 1.95
N ALA A 332 -21.38 -4.99 0.69
CA ALA A 332 -20.56 -4.72 -0.49
C ALA A 332 -20.30 -3.21 -0.67
N SER A 333 -21.35 -2.39 -0.65
CA SER A 333 -21.25 -0.92 -0.76
C SER A 333 -20.62 -0.27 0.48
N ARG A 334 -20.49 -1.02 1.59
CA ARG A 334 -20.06 -0.52 2.91
C ARG A 334 -20.93 0.65 3.42
N THR A 335 -22.15 0.73 2.90
CA THR A 335 -23.17 1.69 3.32
C THR A 335 -24.02 1.03 4.39
N ALA A 336 -24.23 1.73 5.49
CA ALA A 336 -24.98 1.20 6.62
C ALA A 336 -26.44 0.92 6.24
N PRO A 337 -27.01 -0.23 6.62
CA PRO A 337 -28.45 -0.45 6.58
C PRO A 337 -29.16 0.54 7.50
N GLY A 338 -30.48 0.66 7.35
CA GLY A 338 -31.33 1.32 8.34
C GLY A 338 -31.12 0.72 9.74
N ILE A 339 -31.32 1.55 10.77
CA ILE A 339 -31.26 1.10 12.16
C ILE A 339 -32.49 0.23 12.44
N SER A 340 -32.29 -0.97 12.98
CA SER A 340 -33.41 -1.86 13.33
C SER A 340 -34.24 -1.27 14.47
N LYS A 341 -35.52 -1.65 14.56
CA LYS A 341 -36.40 -1.25 15.68
C LYS A 341 -35.77 -1.64 17.03
N THR A 342 -35.12 -2.81 17.09
CA THR A 342 -34.42 -3.31 18.27
C THR A 342 -33.28 -2.39 18.73
N ILE A 343 -32.44 -1.92 17.80
CA ILE A 343 -31.35 -0.98 18.15
C ILE A 343 -31.91 0.42 18.41
N ALA A 344 -32.88 0.89 17.63
CA ALA A 344 -33.51 2.18 17.83
C ALA A 344 -34.11 2.29 19.25
N ALA A 345 -34.88 1.29 19.69
CA ALA A 345 -35.43 1.25 21.05
C ALA A 345 -34.31 1.22 22.11
N LYS A 346 -33.22 0.47 21.89
CA LYS A 346 -32.08 0.44 22.81
C LYS A 346 -31.36 1.78 22.91
N LEU A 347 -31.20 2.49 21.80
CA LEU A 347 -30.61 3.83 21.77
C LEU A 347 -31.54 4.84 22.45
N GLN A 348 -32.84 4.82 22.12
CA GLN A 348 -33.84 5.71 22.73
C GLN A 348 -33.88 5.56 24.26
N ASN A 349 -33.90 4.32 24.76
CA ASN A 349 -34.00 4.06 26.19
C ASN A 349 -32.74 4.44 26.97
N ARG A 350 -31.57 4.45 26.31
CA ARG A 350 -30.28 4.63 26.98
C ARG A 350 -29.69 6.02 26.78
N TYR A 351 -29.97 6.64 25.64
CA TYR A 351 -29.43 7.91 25.18
C TYR A 351 -30.51 8.70 24.42
N PRO A 352 -31.63 9.07 25.09
CA PRO A 352 -32.74 9.75 24.42
C PRO A 352 -32.34 11.09 23.81
N ASP A 353 -31.43 11.82 24.48
CA ASP A 353 -31.02 13.18 24.08
C ASP A 353 -29.89 13.20 23.03
N ASP A 354 -29.22 12.07 22.77
CA ASP A 354 -28.06 11.94 21.86
C ASP A 354 -28.33 10.97 20.70
N MET A 355 -29.61 10.67 20.42
CA MET A 355 -29.96 9.56 19.54
C MET A 355 -29.37 9.71 18.14
N GLU A 356 -29.43 10.91 17.56
CA GLU A 356 -28.93 11.19 16.22
C GLU A 356 -27.41 11.01 16.13
N GLU A 357 -26.67 11.50 17.13
CA GLU A 357 -25.22 11.37 17.23
C GLU A 357 -24.78 9.92 17.39
N PHE A 358 -25.51 9.14 18.20
CA PHE A 358 -25.27 7.71 18.31
C PHE A 358 -25.54 7.00 17.00
N ILE A 359 -26.60 7.36 16.27
CA ILE A 359 -26.90 6.78 14.94
C ILE A 359 -25.78 7.13 13.95
N MET A 360 -25.25 8.35 13.96
CA MET A 360 -24.12 8.75 13.11
C MET A 360 -22.88 7.91 13.38
N GLU A 361 -22.50 7.74 14.65
CA GLU A 361 -21.36 6.89 15.01
C GLU A 361 -21.64 5.41 14.73
N TRP A 362 -22.89 4.96 14.86
CA TRP A 362 -23.29 3.61 14.43
C TRP A 362 -23.00 3.41 12.94
N LYS A 363 -23.49 4.31 12.06
CA LYS A 363 -23.21 4.25 10.61
C LYS A 363 -21.71 4.27 10.29
N ARG A 364 -20.91 5.04 11.05
CA ARG A 364 -19.44 5.05 10.93
C ARG A 364 -18.84 3.67 11.25
N MET A 365 -19.32 3.01 12.32
CA MET A 365 -18.86 1.67 12.70
C MET A 365 -19.19 0.63 11.63
N TRP A 366 -20.36 0.67 11.01
CA TRP A 366 -20.68 -0.24 9.89
C TRP A 366 -19.62 -0.15 8.79
N LYS A 367 -19.29 1.08 8.37
CA LYS A 367 -18.28 1.28 7.32
C LYS A 367 -16.92 0.70 7.71
N LEU A 368 -16.50 0.87 8.96
CA LEU A 368 -15.25 0.30 9.48
C LEU A 368 -15.29 -1.22 9.48
N LEU A 369 -16.32 -1.81 10.10
CA LEU A 369 -16.49 -3.26 10.18
C LEU A 369 -16.58 -3.89 8.79
N ALA A 370 -17.38 -3.33 7.88
CA ALA A 370 -17.49 -3.83 6.51
C ALA A 370 -16.15 -3.80 5.75
N THR A 371 -15.37 -2.72 5.91
CA THR A 371 -14.03 -2.63 5.28
C THR A 371 -13.07 -3.64 5.88
N ILE A 372 -13.12 -3.85 7.20
CA ILE A 372 -12.26 -4.80 7.90
C ILE A 372 -12.66 -6.23 7.55
N SER A 373 -13.96 -6.54 7.43
CA SER A 373 -14.44 -7.84 6.97
C SER A 373 -13.94 -8.15 5.56
N ILE A 374 -14.06 -7.21 4.62
CA ILE A 374 -13.48 -7.37 3.28
C ILE A 374 -11.97 -7.64 3.37
N THR A 375 -11.24 -6.87 4.17
CA THR A 375 -9.78 -7.05 4.30
C THR A 375 -9.41 -8.38 4.98
N GLY A 376 -10.11 -8.77 6.04
CA GLY A 376 -9.88 -10.00 6.79
C GLY A 376 -10.18 -11.24 5.95
N LEU A 377 -11.30 -11.23 5.21
CA LEU A 377 -11.64 -12.32 4.28
C LEU A 377 -10.55 -12.50 3.20
N TRP A 378 -9.97 -11.39 2.72
CA TRP A 378 -8.84 -11.43 1.78
C TRP A 378 -7.56 -12.00 2.41
N ILE A 379 -7.23 -11.59 3.65
CA ILE A 379 -6.07 -12.12 4.38
C ILE A 379 -6.20 -13.62 4.61
N GLN A 380 -7.36 -14.07 5.11
CA GLN A 380 -7.63 -15.50 5.34
C GLN A 380 -7.48 -16.32 4.06
N ARG A 381 -8.02 -15.82 2.95
CA ARG A 381 -7.84 -16.46 1.65
C ARG A 381 -6.36 -16.60 1.30
N ASN A 382 -5.57 -15.53 1.47
CA ASN A 382 -4.15 -15.58 1.14
C ASN A 382 -3.39 -16.55 2.05
N ARG A 383 -3.70 -16.64 3.35
CA ARG A 383 -3.06 -17.62 4.23
C ARG A 383 -3.44 -19.05 3.87
N ALA A 384 -4.70 -19.32 3.54
CA ALA A 384 -5.11 -20.64 3.06
C ALA A 384 -4.39 -21.04 1.76
N VAL A 385 -4.18 -20.08 0.84
CA VAL A 385 -3.57 -20.34 -0.46
C VAL A 385 -2.03 -20.42 -0.42
N PHE A 386 -1.38 -19.52 0.32
CA PHE A 386 0.09 -19.37 0.28
C PHE A 386 0.80 -19.93 1.52
N ASN A 387 0.09 -20.07 2.64
CA ASN A 387 0.64 -20.60 3.88
C ASN A 387 0.04 -21.96 4.26
N HIS A 388 -0.88 -22.50 3.43
CA HIS A 388 -1.60 -23.75 3.67
C HIS A 388 -2.33 -23.79 5.02
N GLU A 389 -2.75 -22.62 5.52
CA GLU A 389 -3.46 -22.52 6.80
C GLU A 389 -4.87 -23.10 6.66
N VAL A 390 -5.22 -24.01 7.57
CA VAL A 390 -6.56 -24.60 7.62
C VAL A 390 -7.49 -23.64 8.34
N GLN A 391 -8.44 -23.07 7.61
CA GLN A 391 -9.47 -22.21 8.19
C GLN A 391 -10.65 -23.05 8.69
N THR A 392 -11.17 -22.72 9.87
CA THR A 392 -12.50 -23.18 10.32
C THR A 392 -13.52 -22.05 10.22
N LEU A 393 -14.80 -22.38 10.14
CA LEU A 393 -15.88 -21.37 10.12
C LEU A 393 -15.81 -20.47 11.36
N GLU A 394 -15.69 -21.08 12.54
CA GLU A 394 -15.65 -20.36 13.80
C GLU A 394 -14.39 -19.51 13.94
N GLY A 395 -13.22 -20.07 13.64
CA GLY A 395 -11.95 -19.34 13.68
C GLY A 395 -11.93 -18.16 12.72
N GLY A 396 -12.49 -18.34 11.51
CA GLY A 396 -12.53 -17.27 10.51
C GLY A 396 -13.43 -16.11 10.92
N LYS A 397 -14.60 -16.44 11.48
CA LYS A 397 -15.54 -15.47 12.05
C LYS A 397 -14.92 -14.67 13.19
N LEU A 398 -14.31 -15.37 14.16
CA LEU A 398 -13.70 -14.74 15.33
C LEU A 398 -12.54 -13.83 14.94
N GLU A 399 -11.66 -14.26 14.04
CA GLU A 399 -10.53 -13.44 13.61
C GLU A 399 -10.99 -12.12 12.97
N VAL A 400 -11.93 -12.19 12.01
CA VAL A 400 -12.48 -10.99 11.36
C VAL A 400 -13.13 -10.06 12.39
N TRP A 401 -13.87 -10.63 13.33
CA TRP A 401 -14.55 -9.88 14.38
C TRP A 401 -13.55 -9.17 15.32
N GLU A 402 -12.52 -9.88 15.76
CA GLU A 402 -11.47 -9.31 16.61
C GLU A 402 -10.67 -8.22 15.91
N MET A 403 -10.36 -8.40 14.63
CA MET A 403 -9.78 -7.33 13.81
C MET A 403 -10.67 -6.08 13.81
N GLY A 404 -11.98 -6.28 13.65
CA GLY A 404 -13.01 -5.24 13.72
C GLY A 404 -12.97 -4.49 15.06
N LEU A 405 -13.07 -5.23 16.16
CA LEU A 405 -13.07 -4.68 17.51
C LEU A 405 -11.77 -3.95 17.86
N ARG A 406 -10.61 -4.47 17.44
CA ARG A 406 -9.31 -3.80 17.62
C ARG A 406 -9.27 -2.46 16.91
N GLN A 407 -9.75 -2.38 15.67
CA GLN A 407 -9.80 -1.12 14.93
C GLN A 407 -10.74 -0.12 15.59
N LEU A 408 -11.94 -0.55 15.99
CA LEU A 408 -12.90 0.31 16.69
C LEU A 408 -12.32 0.88 17.98
N LYS A 409 -11.64 0.04 18.78
CA LYS A 409 -10.96 0.46 20.01
C LYS A 409 -9.86 1.48 19.73
N ALA A 410 -9.06 1.27 18.68
CA ALA A 410 -7.99 2.19 18.29
C ALA A 410 -8.54 3.55 17.85
N VAL A 411 -9.58 3.56 17.03
CA VAL A 411 -10.26 4.79 16.59
C VAL A 411 -10.87 5.49 17.80
N ALA A 412 -11.64 4.80 18.63
CA ALA A 412 -12.25 5.39 19.83
C ALA A 412 -11.21 6.05 20.74
N LYS A 413 -10.12 5.35 21.07
CA LYS A 413 -9.03 5.89 21.89
C LYS A 413 -8.39 7.15 21.28
N ARG A 414 -8.21 7.18 19.97
CA ARG A 414 -7.65 8.35 19.28
C ARG A 414 -8.60 9.55 19.37
N GLU A 415 -9.88 9.34 19.11
CA GLU A 415 -10.88 10.41 19.10
C GLU A 415 -11.07 10.99 20.51
N ILE A 416 -11.03 10.15 21.56
CA ILE A 416 -11.07 10.58 22.98
C ILE A 416 -9.93 11.55 23.32
N ARG A 417 -8.72 11.32 22.76
CA ARG A 417 -7.54 12.16 23.03
C ARG A 417 -7.58 13.54 22.37
N LYS A 418 -8.56 13.81 21.52
CA LYS A 418 -8.72 15.09 20.82
C LYS A 418 -9.92 15.83 21.39
N PRO A 419 -9.76 17.04 21.93
CA PRO A 419 -10.86 17.81 22.51
C PRO A 419 -12.09 17.89 21.61
N ASP A 420 -11.89 18.24 20.33
CA ASP A 420 -12.97 18.46 19.36
C ASP A 420 -13.75 17.18 18.97
N THR A 421 -13.19 15.99 19.22
CA THR A 421 -13.82 14.71 18.86
C THR A 421 -14.01 13.78 20.06
N ALA A 422 -13.79 14.27 21.28
CA ALA A 422 -13.76 13.43 22.48
C ALA A 422 -15.09 12.69 22.69
N LEU A 423 -16.21 13.41 22.56
CA LEU A 423 -17.56 12.84 22.68
C LEU A 423 -17.81 11.73 21.65
N ARG A 424 -17.35 11.90 20.41
CA ARG A 424 -17.45 10.87 19.37
C ARG A 424 -16.67 9.62 19.75
N GLY A 425 -15.47 9.81 20.30
CA GLY A 425 -14.64 8.73 20.81
C GLY A 425 -15.28 7.97 21.97
N ILE A 426 -15.95 8.68 22.89
CA ILE A 426 -16.70 8.08 24.01
C ILE A 426 -17.85 7.21 23.47
N ARG A 427 -18.66 7.74 22.53
CA ARG A 427 -19.77 7.00 21.91
C ARG A 427 -19.30 5.71 21.23
N LEU A 428 -18.19 5.75 20.49
CA LEU A 428 -17.57 4.56 19.89
C LEU A 428 -17.06 3.55 20.94
N ASN A 429 -16.48 4.04 22.04
CA ASN A 429 -15.95 3.19 23.11
C ASN A 429 -17.05 2.46 23.87
N ILE A 430 -18.17 3.14 24.16
CA ILE A 430 -19.37 2.53 24.76
C ILE A 430 -19.84 1.34 23.93
N TYR A 431 -19.87 1.49 22.61
CA TYR A 431 -20.21 0.38 21.72
C TYR A 431 -19.22 -0.76 21.80
N HIS A 432 -17.90 -0.47 21.72
CA HIS A 432 -16.86 -1.49 21.83
C HIS A 432 -17.04 -2.34 23.09
N ILE A 433 -17.28 -1.69 24.24
CA ILE A 433 -17.52 -2.35 25.53
C ILE A 433 -18.82 -3.20 25.50
N SER A 434 -19.89 -2.70 24.90
CA SER A 434 -21.14 -3.47 24.77
C SER A 434 -20.97 -4.71 23.87
N SER A 435 -20.08 -4.62 22.89
CA SER A 435 -19.83 -5.64 21.88
C SER A 435 -18.95 -6.77 22.41
N THR A 436 -17.97 -6.44 23.25
CA THR A 436 -17.14 -7.43 23.95
C THR A 436 -17.94 -8.19 25.01
N LYS A 437 -18.84 -7.52 25.75
CA LYS A 437 -19.70 -8.17 26.75
C LYS A 437 -20.69 -9.18 26.16
N ARG A 438 -21.19 -8.97 24.93
CA ARG A 438 -22.07 -9.94 24.24
C ARG A 438 -21.33 -11.19 23.75
N GLY A 439 -20.02 -11.11 23.51
CA GLY A 439 -19.21 -12.26 23.08
C GLY A 439 -18.92 -13.27 24.19
N VAL A 440 -18.86 -12.82 25.44
CA VAL A 440 -18.49 -13.66 26.61
C VAL A 440 -19.66 -14.53 27.11
N ILE A 441 -20.92 -14.21 26.77
CA ILE A 441 -22.10 -14.90 27.33
C ILE A 441 -22.52 -16.15 26.53
N LYS A 442 -21.80 -16.55 25.47
CA LYS A 442 -22.15 -17.73 24.64
C LYS A 442 -21.12 -18.86 24.61
N SER A 443 -20.00 -18.79 25.33
CA SER A 443 -19.00 -19.88 25.36
C SER A 443 -19.16 -20.86 26.53
N ASP A 444 -19.96 -20.56 27.55
CA ASP A 444 -20.21 -21.47 28.67
C ASP A 444 -21.66 -21.93 28.70
N LYS A 445 -21.89 -23.11 28.10
CA LYS A 445 -22.79 -24.17 28.58
C LYS A 445 -22.84 -25.31 27.55
N SER A 446 -21.87 -26.20 27.64
CA SER A 446 -22.06 -27.62 27.26
C SER A 446 -21.97 -28.44 28.55
N PRO A 447 -23.06 -29.10 29.01
CA PRO A 447 -23.02 -29.95 30.19
C PRO A 447 -22.58 -31.35 29.77
N ALA A 448 -21.28 -31.57 29.63
CA ALA A 448 -20.73 -32.91 29.45
C ALA A 448 -19.27 -32.95 29.92
N THR A 449 -19.09 -33.07 31.24
CA THR A 449 -17.98 -33.80 31.92
C THR A 449 -18.04 -33.49 33.41
N ARG A 450 -18.92 -34.19 34.12
CA ARG A 450 -18.90 -34.23 35.59
C ARG A 450 -18.78 -35.68 36.03
N GLU A 451 -17.71 -36.34 35.61
CA GLU A 451 -17.32 -37.68 36.05
C GLU A 451 -15.87 -37.97 35.62
N SER A 452 -14.88 -37.38 36.28
CA SER A 452 -13.48 -37.87 36.27
C SER A 452 -12.54 -37.11 37.22
N LYS A 453 -13.03 -36.63 38.38
CA LYS A 453 -12.16 -36.10 39.45
C LYS A 453 -12.58 -36.64 40.81
N LYS A 454 -12.49 -37.95 40.95
CA LYS A 454 -12.30 -38.65 42.22
C LYS A 454 -11.40 -39.84 41.91
N GLU A 455 -10.10 -39.60 42.05
CA GLU A 455 -9.04 -40.60 42.31
C GLU A 455 -7.73 -39.91 41.95
N PHE A 456 -7.05 -39.40 42.98
CA PHE A 456 -5.59 -39.31 43.14
C PHE A 456 -5.31 -38.40 44.33
N SER A 457 -5.62 -38.94 45.51
CA SER A 457 -5.08 -38.53 46.80
C SER A 457 -5.36 -39.68 47.75
N ALA A 458 -4.48 -40.70 47.73
CA ALA A 458 -4.12 -41.51 48.89
C ALA A 458 -3.09 -42.59 48.49
N VAL A 459 -1.95 -42.53 49.18
CA VAL A 459 -1.02 -43.62 49.54
C VAL A 459 0.19 -43.92 48.63
N ARG A 460 1.34 -43.50 49.20
CA ARG A 460 2.74 -43.93 49.06
C ARG A 460 3.53 -43.50 47.84
#